data_AF-A0A9E2EUU2-F1
#
_entry.id   AF-A0A9E2EUU2-F1
#
_cell.length_a   1.000
_cell.length_b   1.000
_cell.length_c   1.000
_cell.angle_alpha   90.00
_cell.angle_beta   90.00
_cell.angle_gamma   90.00
#
_symmetry.space_group_name_H-M   'P 1'
#
loop_
_entity.id
_entity.type
_entity.pdbx_description
1 polymer ?
#
loop_
_entity_poly.entity_id
_entity_poly.type
_entity_poly.pdbx_seq_one_letter_code
_entity_poly.pdbx_strand_id
1 'polypeptide(L)'
;MKRKLKEELVKMSTDIITSKSLNEITELYEASKNLYEKLAVLKFIEEELNDVEVDVSKNVIAAKFEKMANAVLNVDSSVPESNPHEEDIIIPGMQTIKEMVSEMPNDAALEEVLAKFMAKP
;
A
#
# COMPACT_ATOMS: atom_id res chain seq x y z
N MET A 1 13.68 -19.11 -11.64
CA MET A 1 13.89 -19.98 -12.82
C MET A 1 15.37 -20.08 -13.22
N LYS A 2 16.14 -18.98 -13.33
CA LYS A 2 17.59 -18.98 -13.65
C LYS A 2 18.44 -19.95 -12.80
N ARG A 3 18.21 -20.03 -11.49
CA ARG A 3 18.93 -20.95 -10.58
C ARG A 3 18.71 -22.43 -10.91
N LYS A 4 17.45 -22.85 -11.12
CA LYS A 4 17.11 -24.23 -11.48
C LYS A 4 17.74 -24.64 -12.81
N LEU A 5 17.72 -23.74 -13.79
CA LEU A 5 18.35 -24.01 -15.09
C LEU A 5 19.88 -24.14 -14.99
N LYS A 6 20.53 -23.34 -14.13
CA LYS A 6 21.97 -23.49 -13.82
C LYS A 6 22.27 -24.81 -13.13
N GLU A 7 21.47 -25.22 -12.15
CA GLU A 7 21.63 -26.51 -11.46
C GLU A 7 21.48 -27.70 -12.43
N GLU A 8 20.49 -27.66 -13.34
CA GLU A 8 20.33 -28.67 -14.39
C GLU A 8 21.50 -28.69 -15.37
N LEU A 9 22.04 -27.52 -15.77
CA LEU A 9 23.20 -27.42 -16.66
C LEU A 9 24.44 -28.06 -16.02
N VAL A 10 24.68 -27.78 -14.74
CA VAL A 10 25.81 -28.36 -13.98
C VAL A 10 25.65 -29.86 -13.83
N LYS A 11 24.44 -30.35 -13.52
CA LYS A 11 24.15 -31.77 -13.44
C LYS A 11 24.42 -32.46 -14.78
N MET A 12 23.89 -31.94 -15.88
CA MET A 12 24.04 -32.52 -17.21
C MET A 12 25.51 -32.51 -17.68
N SER A 13 26.25 -31.45 -17.38
CA SER A 13 27.70 -31.38 -17.66
C SER A 13 28.47 -32.44 -16.87
N THR A 14 28.13 -32.60 -15.59
CA THR A 14 28.75 -33.61 -14.72
C THR A 14 28.40 -35.02 -15.19
N ASP A 15 27.15 -35.25 -15.59
CA ASP A 15 26.70 -36.52 -16.15
C ASP A 15 27.47 -36.85 -17.43
N ILE A 16 27.64 -35.91 -18.37
CA ILE A 16 28.45 -36.10 -19.59
C ILE A 16 29.92 -36.43 -19.28
N ILE A 17 30.52 -35.77 -18.28
CA ILE A 17 31.92 -36.00 -17.89
C ILE A 17 32.10 -37.34 -17.13
N THR A 18 31.12 -37.71 -16.30
CA THR A 18 31.24 -38.85 -15.38
C THR A 18 30.75 -40.16 -15.99
N SER A 19 29.83 -40.10 -16.96
CA SER A 19 29.31 -41.28 -17.64
C SER A 19 30.38 -41.91 -18.53
N LYS A 20 31.05 -42.92 -17.98
CA LYS A 20 31.95 -43.84 -18.71
C LYS A 20 31.26 -44.62 -19.84
N SER A 21 29.95 -44.46 -20.00
CA SER A 21 29.08 -45.17 -20.95
C SER A 21 28.72 -44.36 -22.19
N LEU A 22 29.01 -43.06 -22.27
CA LEU A 22 28.80 -42.25 -23.49
C LEU A 22 29.90 -42.52 -24.55
N ASN A 23 30.15 -43.80 -24.85
CA ASN A 23 31.07 -44.21 -25.91
C ASN A 23 30.42 -44.13 -27.29
N GLU A 24 29.08 -44.05 -27.34
CA GLU A 24 28.36 -43.82 -28.59
C GLU A 24 28.29 -42.32 -28.90
N ILE A 25 28.96 -41.94 -29.99
CA ILE A 25 29.02 -40.56 -30.52
C ILE A 25 27.62 -39.94 -30.66
N THR A 26 26.60 -40.74 -31.01
CA THR A 26 25.22 -40.28 -31.18
C THR A 26 24.61 -39.78 -29.86
N GLU A 27 24.80 -40.52 -28.77
CA GLU A 27 24.28 -40.13 -27.46
C GLU A 27 25.01 -38.90 -26.91
N LEU A 28 26.33 -38.83 -27.12
CA LEU A 28 27.14 -37.68 -26.73
C LEU A 28 26.69 -36.41 -27.49
N TYR A 29 26.37 -36.55 -28.77
CA TYR A 29 25.87 -35.46 -29.61
C TYR A 29 24.49 -34.97 -29.13
N GLU A 30 23.55 -35.86 -28.84
CA GLU A 30 22.24 -35.46 -28.30
C GLU A 30 22.35 -34.79 -26.92
N ALA A 31 23.16 -35.34 -26.02
CA ALA A 31 23.40 -34.76 -24.71
C ALA A 31 24.05 -33.36 -24.81
N SER A 32 25.04 -33.21 -25.70
CA SER A 32 25.70 -31.92 -25.95
C SER A 32 24.77 -30.89 -26.59
N LYS A 33 23.90 -31.32 -27.51
CA LYS A 33 22.87 -30.46 -28.13
C LYS A 33 21.88 -29.94 -27.08
N ASN A 34 21.38 -30.82 -26.21
CA ASN A 34 20.49 -30.44 -25.11
C ASN A 34 21.16 -29.45 -24.13
N LEU A 35 22.44 -29.66 -23.84
CA LEU A 35 23.22 -28.75 -23.01
C LEU A 35 23.34 -27.36 -23.68
N TYR A 36 23.64 -27.33 -24.98
CA TYR A 36 23.74 -26.10 -25.76
C TYR A 36 22.43 -25.32 -25.81
N GLU A 37 21.29 -26.00 -26.05
CA GLU A 37 19.98 -25.35 -26.06
C GLU A 37 19.65 -24.71 -24.70
N LYS A 38 19.89 -25.42 -23.60
CA LYS A 38 19.69 -24.88 -22.24
C LYS A 38 20.61 -23.69 -21.94
N LEU A 39 21.86 -23.74 -22.39
CA LEU A 39 22.81 -22.63 -22.27
C LEU A 39 22.34 -21.41 -23.10
N ALA A 40 21.86 -21.63 -24.32
CA ALA A 40 21.36 -20.57 -25.19
C ALA A 40 20.15 -19.85 -24.57
N VAL A 41 19.21 -20.59 -23.96
CA VAL A 41 18.11 -20.00 -23.20
C VAL A 41 18.62 -19.18 -22.02
N LEU A 42 19.62 -19.68 -21.30
CA LEU A 42 20.20 -18.96 -20.16
C LEU A 42 20.87 -17.65 -20.59
N LYS A 43 21.61 -17.69 -21.72
CA LYS A 43 22.26 -16.54 -22.34
C LYS A 43 21.21 -15.51 -22.78
N PHE A 44 20.15 -15.94 -23.45
CA PHE A 44 19.05 -15.08 -23.86
C PHE A 44 18.39 -14.37 -22.67
N ILE A 45 18.12 -15.10 -21.58
CA ILE A 45 17.59 -14.50 -20.34
C ILE A 45 18.58 -13.50 -19.73
N GLU A 46 19.88 -13.69 -19.88
CA GLU A 46 20.88 -12.78 -19.35
C GLU A 46 21.07 -11.52 -20.20
N GLU A 47 20.94 -11.63 -21.53
CA GLU A 47 21.07 -10.52 -22.46
C GLU A 47 19.77 -9.72 -22.57
N GLU A 48 18.63 -10.38 -22.78
CA GLU A 48 17.37 -9.71 -23.11
C GLU A 48 16.50 -9.39 -21.89
N LEU A 49 16.59 -10.16 -20.79
CA LEU A 49 15.78 -9.89 -19.59
C LEU A 49 16.45 -8.95 -18.59
N ASN A 50 17.77 -8.80 -18.61
CA ASN A 50 18.45 -7.78 -17.82
C ASN A 50 18.26 -6.38 -18.42
N ASP A 51 18.10 -6.27 -19.75
CA ASP A 51 17.77 -5.01 -20.45
C ASP A 51 16.28 -4.67 -20.42
N VAL A 52 15.43 -5.53 -19.83
CA VAL A 52 14.13 -5.10 -19.31
C VAL A 52 14.35 -4.37 -17.97
N GLU A 53 15.20 -3.34 -17.99
CA GLU A 53 14.87 -2.16 -17.22
C GLU A 53 13.53 -1.70 -17.76
N VAL A 54 12.46 -2.01 -17.03
CA VAL A 54 11.14 -1.44 -17.30
C VAL A 54 11.35 0.06 -17.34
N ASP A 55 11.41 0.64 -18.54
CA ASP A 55 11.55 2.07 -18.76
C ASP A 55 10.31 2.74 -18.17
N VAL A 56 10.38 3.03 -16.86
CA VAL A 56 9.31 3.61 -16.06
C VAL A 56 8.95 5.01 -16.55
N SER A 57 9.76 5.60 -17.45
CA SER A 57 9.45 6.87 -18.09
C SER A 57 8.29 6.78 -19.09
N LYS A 58 7.98 5.59 -19.63
CA LYS A 58 6.92 5.41 -20.65
C LYS A 58 5.65 4.76 -20.14
N ASN A 59 5.59 4.45 -18.84
CA ASN A 59 4.39 3.83 -18.29
C ASN A 59 3.29 4.89 -18.13
N VAL A 60 2.42 5.00 -19.14
CA VAL A 60 1.21 5.84 -19.14
C VAL A 60 0.37 5.67 -17.87
N ILE A 61 0.48 4.52 -17.20
CA ILE A 61 -0.19 4.22 -15.93
C ILE A 61 0.45 5.03 -14.78
N ALA A 62 1.78 5.17 -14.75
CA ALA A 62 2.49 5.96 -13.73
C ALA A 62 2.09 7.45 -13.80
N ALA A 63 2.03 8.04 -15.00
CA ALA A 63 1.57 9.41 -15.19
C ALA A 63 0.10 9.61 -14.73
N LYS A 64 -0.76 8.61 -14.95
CA LYS A 64 -2.15 8.65 -14.45
C LYS A 64 -2.24 8.49 -12.94
N PHE A 65 -1.41 7.63 -12.33
CA PHE A 65 -1.32 7.48 -10.88
C PHE A 65 -0.78 8.75 -10.22
N GLU A 66 0.25 9.38 -10.78
CA GLU A 66 0.79 10.64 -10.29
C GLU A 66 -0.25 11.76 -10.39
N LYS A 67 -0.96 11.87 -11.51
CA LYS A 67 -2.05 12.84 -11.66
C LYS A 67 -3.18 12.60 -10.66
N MET A 68 -3.54 11.34 -10.41
CA MET A 68 -4.56 10.98 -9.42
C MET A 68 -4.11 11.26 -7.98
N ALA A 69 -2.87 10.92 -7.64
CA ALA A 69 -2.30 11.18 -6.31
C ALA A 69 -2.23 12.69 -6.03
N ASN A 70 -1.75 13.48 -6.99
CA ASN A 70 -1.73 14.94 -6.88
C ASN A 70 -3.15 15.53 -6.84
N ALA A 71 -4.13 14.95 -7.52
CA ALA A 71 -5.50 15.41 -7.44
C ALA A 71 -6.12 15.17 -6.05
N VAL A 72 -5.87 14.01 -5.43
CA VAL A 72 -6.36 13.71 -4.07
C VAL A 72 -5.70 14.63 -3.04
N LEU A 73 -4.37 14.76 -3.08
CA LEU A 73 -3.64 15.63 -2.14
C LEU A 73 -4.05 17.10 -2.24
N ASN A 74 -4.33 17.59 -3.46
CA ASN A 74 -4.78 18.98 -3.65
C ASN A 74 -6.26 19.19 -3.31
N VAL A 75 -7.13 18.19 -3.48
CA VAL A 75 -8.55 18.28 -3.11
C VAL A 75 -8.70 18.42 -1.59
N ASP A 76 -7.93 17.65 -0.82
CA ASP A 76 -7.97 17.71 0.65
C ASP A 76 -7.45 19.05 1.20
N SER A 77 -6.63 19.79 0.44
CA SER A 77 -6.16 21.14 0.85
C SER A 77 -7.21 22.25 0.73
N SER A 78 -8.32 22.01 0.03
CA SER A 78 -9.39 23.00 -0.18
C SER A 78 -10.40 23.05 0.97
N VAL A 79 -10.41 22.03 1.82
CA VAL A 79 -11.24 21.98 3.04
C VAL A 79 -10.34 22.38 4.20
N PRO A 80 -10.55 23.56 4.81
CA PRO A 80 -9.81 23.94 6.00
C PRO A 80 -9.96 22.86 7.07
N GLU A 81 -8.85 22.35 7.61
CA GLU A 81 -8.88 21.34 8.68
C GLU A 81 -9.60 21.86 9.95
N SER A 82 -9.69 23.18 10.10
CA SER A 82 -10.49 23.85 11.12
C SER A 82 -11.58 24.68 10.46
N ASN A 83 -12.82 24.51 10.92
CA ASN A 83 -13.95 25.33 10.49
C ASN A 83 -13.63 26.83 10.71
N PRO A 84 -13.61 27.68 9.65
CA PRO A 84 -13.29 29.11 9.77
C PRO A 84 -14.42 29.94 10.41
N HIS A 85 -15.60 29.34 10.63
CA HIS A 85 -16.72 29.95 11.34
C HIS A 85 -16.82 29.36 12.74
N GLU A 86 -16.58 30.17 13.78
CA GLU A 86 -16.67 29.72 15.19
C GLU A 86 -18.11 29.51 15.70
N GLU A 87 -19.15 29.71 14.88
CA GLU A 87 -20.54 29.72 15.37
C GLU A 87 -21.57 28.91 14.56
N ASP A 88 -21.16 28.02 13.64
CA ASP A 88 -22.12 27.22 12.85
C ASP A 88 -22.32 25.77 13.33
N ILE A 89 -21.84 25.41 14.54
CA ILE A 89 -22.19 24.14 15.16
C ILE A 89 -23.43 24.36 16.04
N ILE A 90 -24.61 24.49 15.42
CA ILE A 90 -25.86 24.29 16.14
C ILE A 90 -25.98 22.80 16.46
N ILE A 91 -25.39 22.37 17.58
CA ILE A 91 -25.64 21.04 18.13
C ILE A 91 -27.11 21.04 18.58
N PRO A 92 -27.98 20.17 18.01
CA PRO A 92 -29.36 20.08 18.43
C PRO A 92 -29.44 19.85 19.95
N GLY A 93 -30.14 20.73 20.66
CA GLY A 93 -30.29 20.67 22.12
C GLY A 93 -29.34 21.58 22.92
N MET A 94 -28.25 22.11 22.35
CA MET A 94 -27.37 23.03 23.09
C MET A 94 -28.05 24.37 23.40
N GLN A 95 -28.83 24.91 22.46
CA GLN A 95 -29.62 26.12 22.67
C GLN A 95 -30.68 25.90 23.77
N THR A 96 -31.35 24.74 23.76
CA THR A 96 -32.31 24.35 24.78
C THR A 96 -31.66 24.23 26.15
N ILE A 97 -30.48 23.61 26.24
CA ILE A 97 -29.73 23.50 27.51
C ILE A 97 -29.30 24.89 28.00
N LYS A 98 -28.83 25.78 27.12
CA LYS A 98 -28.43 27.15 27.48
C LYS A 98 -29.61 27.95 28.03
N GLU A 99 -30.78 27.82 27.43
CA GLU A 99 -32.03 28.43 27.93
C GLU A 99 -32.41 27.85 29.30
N MET A 100 -32.38 26.52 29.47
CA MET A 100 -32.68 25.88 30.75
C MET A 100 -31.72 26.31 31.87
N VAL A 101 -30.43 26.46 31.58
CA VAL A 101 -29.42 26.92 32.56
C VAL A 101 -29.56 28.41 32.87
N SER A 102 -29.98 29.22 31.90
CA SER A 102 -30.21 30.66 32.12
C SER A 102 -31.40 30.92 33.06
N GLU A 103 -32.39 30.02 33.07
CA GLU A 103 -33.53 30.08 33.99
C GLU A 103 -33.24 29.44 35.36
N MET A 104 -32.04 28.91 35.60
CA MET A 104 -31.66 28.43 36.93
C MET A 104 -31.38 29.61 37.85
N PRO A 105 -31.95 29.63 39.07
CA PRO A 105 -31.61 30.65 40.05
C PRO A 105 -30.13 30.56 40.39
N ASN A 106 -29.44 31.70 40.39
CA ASN A 106 -28.07 31.78 40.90
C ASN A 106 -28.01 31.32 42.36
N ASP A 107 -26.88 30.78 42.82
CA ASP A 107 -26.72 30.17 44.15
C ASP A 107 -27.29 31.02 45.30
N ALA A 108 -27.15 32.35 45.23
CA ALA A 108 -27.70 33.27 46.24
C ALA A 108 -29.24 33.32 46.25
N ALA A 109 -29.89 33.23 45.09
CA ALA A 109 -31.35 33.19 44.96
C ALA A 109 -31.91 31.80 45.31
N LEU A 110 -31.14 30.73 45.10
CA LEU A 110 -31.50 29.37 45.50
C LEU A 110 -31.64 29.24 47.02
N GLU A 111 -30.70 29.80 47.77
CA GLU A 111 -30.71 29.82 49.24
C GLU A 111 -31.93 30.57 49.80
N GLU A 112 -32.33 31.70 49.18
CA GLU A 112 -33.53 32.44 49.59
C GLU A 112 -34.83 31.64 49.36
N VAL A 113 -34.93 30.95 48.22
CA VAL A 113 -36.09 30.11 47.89
C VAL A 113 -36.16 28.89 48.81
N LEU A 114 -35.03 28.24 49.10
CA LEU A 114 -34.93 27.13 50.05
C LEU A 114 -35.33 27.56 51.47
N ALA A 115 -34.80 28.68 51.95
CA ALA A 115 -35.16 29.23 53.25
C ALA A 115 -36.66 29.53 53.36
N LYS A 116 -37.27 30.08 52.30
CA LYS A 116 -38.71 30.37 52.25
C LYS A 116 -39.58 29.10 52.19
N PHE A 117 -39.09 28.02 51.57
CA PHE A 117 -39.77 26.73 51.53
C PHE A 117 -39.71 26.02 52.90
N MET A 118 -38.56 26.03 53.56
CA MET A 118 -38.36 25.46 54.90
C MET A 118 -39.05 26.27 56.02
N ALA A 119 -39.35 27.55 55.77
CA ALA A 119 -40.05 28.42 56.72
C ALA A 119 -41.59 28.30 56.67
N LYS A 120 -42.16 27.56 55.73
CA LYS A 120 -43.60 27.26 55.71
C LYS A 120 -43.85 25.95 56.49
N PRO A 121 -44.74 25.94 57.50
CA PRO A 121 -45.11 24.73 58.22
C PRO A 121 -45.86 23.73 57.35
#